data_AF-A0A6V8NEP8-F1
#
_entry.id   AF-A0A6V8NEP8-F1
#
_cell.length_a   1.000
_cell.length_b   1.000
_cell.length_c   1.000
_cell.angle_alpha   90.00
_cell.angle_beta   90.00
_cell.angle_gamma   90.00
#
_symmetry.space_group_name_H-M   'P 1'
#
loop_
_entity.id
_entity.type
_entity.pdbx_description
1 polymer ?
#
loop_
_entity_poly.entity_id
_entity_poly.type
_entity_poly.pdbx_seq_one_letter_code
_entity_poly.pdbx_strand_id
1 'polypeptide(L)'
;MKTAEALLRRGVSVTLVVSSPQILSQMLDDTAAGMVRQQVEATGVCVITGCDVMEIGRGSEGEEVVLSTGQTLLAHLVVIGKGVVPNVELARDAGIGVGGYW
;
A
#
# COMPACT_ATOMS: atom_id res chain seq x y z
N MET A 1 2.22 -3.21 5.71
CA MET A 1 3.30 -3.44 6.69
C MET A 1 3.60 -4.92 6.87
N LYS A 2 2.69 -5.74 7.43
CA LYS A 2 2.96 -7.17 7.68
C LYS A 2 3.39 -7.98 6.45
N THR A 3 2.78 -7.74 5.28
CA THR A 3 3.19 -8.43 4.05
C THR A 3 4.60 -8.05 3.61
N ALA A 4 4.98 -6.77 3.73
CA ALA A 4 6.33 -6.31 3.42
C ALA A 4 7.37 -6.98 4.34
N GLU A 5 7.10 -7.04 5.65
CA GLU A 5 7.94 -7.74 6.62
C GLU A 5 8.08 -9.23 6.29
N ALA A 6 6.97 -9.91 5.98
CA ALA A 6 6.98 -11.34 5.65
C ALA A 6 7.77 -11.64 4.37
N LEU A 7 7.69 -10.77 3.36
CA LEU A 7 8.43 -10.90 2.10
C LEU A 7 9.92 -10.60 2.30
N LEU A 8 10.27 -9.55 3.05
CA LEU A 8 11.66 -9.25 3.41
C LEU A 8 12.33 -10.42 4.16
N ARG A 9 11.63 -11.02 5.13
CA ARG A 9 12.12 -12.20 5.86
C ARG A 9 12.39 -13.41 4.96
N ARG A 10 11.84 -13.43 3.74
CA ARG A 10 12.09 -14.45 2.72
C ARG A 10 13.14 -14.03 1.69
N GLY A 11 13.82 -12.91 1.90
CA GLY A 11 14.87 -12.40 1.00
C GLY A 11 14.33 -11.70 -0.25
N VAL A 12 13.05 -11.36 -0.29
CA VAL A 12 12.44 -10.64 -1.42
C VAL A 12 12.70 -9.14 -1.25
N SER A 13 13.14 -8.47 -2.31
CA SER A 13 13.22 -7.00 -2.33
C SER A 13 11.82 -6.39 -2.32
N VAL A 14 11.60 -5.40 -1.44
CA VAL A 14 10.26 -4.81 -1.26
C VAL A 14 10.33 -3.30 -1.41
N THR A 15 9.47 -2.78 -2.29
CA THR A 15 9.13 -1.36 -2.38
C THR A 15 7.69 -1.17 -1.90
N LEU A 16 7.47 -0.26 -0.95
CA LEU A 16 6.17 0.13 -0.44
C LEU A 16 5.79 1.50 -1.02
N VAL A 17 4.75 1.53 -1.86
CA VAL A 17 4.18 2.75 -2.42
C VAL A 17 2.96 3.18 -1.61
N VAL A 18 2.91 4.43 -1.20
CA VAL A 18 1.84 5.00 -0.35
C VAL A 18 1.36 6.33 -0.95
N SER A 19 0.05 6.43 -1.18
CA SER A 19 -0.57 7.64 -1.74
C SER A 19 -0.45 8.85 -0.81
N SER A 20 -0.63 8.66 0.48
CA SER A 20 -0.50 9.74 1.47
C SER A 20 0.95 10.25 1.58
N PRO A 21 1.16 11.50 2.05
CA PRO A 21 2.50 12.04 2.27
C PRO A 21 3.37 11.21 3.24
N GLN A 22 2.73 10.43 4.12
CA GLN A 22 3.37 9.55 5.09
C GLN A 22 2.72 8.19 5.21
N ILE A 23 3.49 7.24 5.74
CA ILE A 23 2.99 5.92 6.11
C ILE A 23 2.03 6.03 7.29
N LEU A 24 1.04 5.14 7.35
CA LEU A 24 0.08 5.06 8.47
C LEU A 24 -0.62 6.41 8.79
N SER A 25 -0.89 7.22 7.76
CA SER A 25 -1.46 8.58 7.87
C SER A 25 -2.81 8.66 8.60
N GLN A 26 -3.57 7.57 8.65
CA GLN A 26 -4.85 7.50 9.38
C GLN A 26 -4.69 7.09 10.86
N MET A 27 -3.48 6.70 11.27
CA MET A 27 -3.22 6.09 12.58
C MET A 27 -2.20 6.88 13.40
N LEU A 28 -1.28 7.58 12.74
CA LEU A 28 -0.14 8.25 13.38
C LEU A 28 -0.05 9.71 12.92
N ASP A 29 0.40 10.57 13.83
CA ASP A 29 0.89 11.91 13.49
C ASP A 29 2.24 11.83 12.76
N ASP A 30 2.69 12.98 12.25
CA ASP A 30 3.88 13.08 11.43
C ASP A 30 5.15 12.65 12.16
N THR A 31 5.23 12.92 13.47
CA THR A 31 6.40 12.57 14.28
C THR A 31 6.50 11.05 14.42
N ALA A 32 5.41 10.41 14.85
CA ALA A 32 5.36 8.97 15.01
C ALA A 32 5.48 8.24 13.66
N ALA A 33 4.86 8.75 12.60
CA ALA A 33 4.98 8.20 11.25
C ALA A 33 6.44 8.25 10.75
N GLY A 34 7.17 9.33 11.02
CA GLY A 34 8.60 9.47 10.71
C GLY A 34 9.46 8.43 11.43
N MET A 35 9.22 8.22 12.73
CA MET A 35 9.93 7.20 13.52
C MET A 35 9.69 5.79 12.96
N VAL A 36 8.42 5.46 12.63
CA VAL A 36 8.09 4.16 12.05
C VAL A 36 8.71 4.02 10.66
N ARG A 37 8.72 5.09 9.84
CA ARG A 37 9.32 5.07 8.51
C ARG A 37 10.80 4.74 8.59
N GLN A 38 11.53 5.41 9.47
CA GLN A 38 12.95 5.16 9.68
C GLN A 38 13.21 3.68 10.06
N GLN A 39 12.39 3.13 10.96
CA GLN A 39 12.53 1.74 11.36
C GLN A 39 12.21 0.78 10.21
N VAL A 40 11.19 1.06 9.40
CA VAL A 40 10.83 0.25 8.23
C VAL A 40 11.94 0.28 7.17
N GLU A 41 12.47 1.46 6.85
CA GLU A 41 13.56 1.61 5.89
C GLU A 41 14.84 0.92 6.39
N ALA A 42 15.12 0.95 7.71
CA ALA A 42 16.24 0.24 8.31
C ALA A 42 16.15 -1.30 8.16
N THR A 43 14.97 -1.86 7.89
CA THR A 43 14.80 -3.29 7.58
C THR A 43 15.07 -3.64 6.11
N GLY A 44 15.34 -2.63 5.25
CA GLY A 44 15.59 -2.81 3.82
C GLY A 44 14.37 -2.58 2.92
N VAL A 45 13.23 -2.13 3.46
CA VAL A 45 12.09 -1.70 2.63
C VAL A 45 12.42 -0.35 1.98
N CYS A 46 12.24 -0.24 0.67
CA CYS A 46 12.19 1.07 0.01
C CYS A 46 10.79 1.67 0.18
N VAL A 47 10.67 2.88 0.74
CA VAL A 47 9.38 3.53 0.96
C VAL A 47 9.22 4.76 0.06
N ILE A 48 8.18 4.75 -0.77
CA ILE A 48 7.78 5.87 -1.62
C ILE A 48 6.43 6.38 -1.12
N THR A 49 6.36 7.64 -0.72
CA THR A 49 5.15 8.30 -0.22
C THR A 49 4.71 9.44 -1.13
N GLY A 50 3.48 9.93 -0.96
CA GLY A 50 2.94 11.05 -1.74
C GLY A 50 2.72 10.71 -3.21
N CYS A 51 2.55 9.43 -3.54
CA CYS A 51 2.49 8.96 -4.91
C CYS A 51 1.49 7.82 -5.07
N ASP A 52 0.68 7.89 -6.14
CA ASP A 52 -0.29 6.87 -6.50
C ASP A 52 0.26 5.93 -7.56
N VAL A 53 -0.24 4.69 -7.54
CA VAL A 53 -0.09 3.76 -8.68
C VAL A 53 -1.21 4.06 -9.66
N MET A 54 -0.84 4.42 -10.89
CA MET A 54 -1.76 4.79 -11.96
C MET A 54 -2.14 3.59 -12.82
N GLU A 55 -1.17 2.70 -13.06
CA GLU A 55 -1.34 1.53 -13.92
C GLU A 55 -0.45 0.39 -13.46
N ILE A 56 -0.95 -0.84 -13.60
CA ILE A 56 -0.17 -2.08 -13.47
C ILE A 56 -0.34 -2.83 -14.78
N GLY A 57 0.72 -2.88 -15.56
CA GLY A 57 0.77 -3.55 -16.85
C GLY A 57 1.73 -4.73 -16.84
N ARG A 58 1.59 -5.63 -17.82
CA ARG A 58 2.46 -6.79 -17.97
C ARG A 58 3.60 -6.48 -18.94
N GLY A 59 4.82 -6.40 -18.42
CA GLY A 59 6.05 -6.21 -19.18
C GLY A 59 6.72 -7.53 -19.57
N SER A 60 7.87 -7.44 -20.23
CA SER A 60 8.66 -8.60 -20.66
C SER A 60 9.47 -9.25 -19.52
N GLU A 61 9.84 -8.47 -18.51
CA GLU A 61 10.64 -8.92 -17.35
C GLU A 61 9.85 -9.00 -16.04
N GLY A 62 8.54 -8.69 -16.06
CA GLY A 62 7.70 -8.63 -14.87
C GLY A 62 6.51 -7.68 -15.07
N GLU A 63 5.82 -7.37 -13.98
CA GLU A 63 4.81 -6.32 -13.95
C GLU A 63 5.48 -4.94 -13.95
N GLU A 64 4.98 -4.04 -14.80
CA GLU A 64 5.35 -2.63 -14.85
C GLU A 64 4.31 -1.81 -14.09
N VAL A 65 4.76 -1.09 -13.05
CA VAL A 65 3.90 -0.30 -12.18
C VAL A 65 4.18 1.18 -12.45
N VAL A 66 3.25 1.85 -13.11
CA VAL A 66 3.36 3.27 -13.45
C VAL A 66 2.87 4.10 -12.27
N LEU A 67 3.73 4.99 -11.79
CA LEU A 67 3.46 5.90 -10.69
C LEU A 67 2.94 7.26 -11.19
N SER A 68 2.21 7.97 -10.33
CA SER A 68 1.67 9.30 -10.64
C SER A 68 2.76 10.35 -10.90
N THR A 69 3.99 10.08 -10.48
CA THR A 69 5.18 10.89 -10.77
C THR A 69 5.73 10.70 -12.19
N GLY A 70 5.21 9.73 -12.95
CA GLY A 70 5.74 9.28 -14.24
C GLY A 70 6.87 8.25 -14.12
N GLN A 71 7.29 7.89 -12.91
CA GLN A 71 8.24 6.80 -12.68
C GLN A 71 7.57 5.44 -12.93
N THR A 72 8.29 4.51 -13.58
CA THR A 72 7.85 3.11 -13.71
C THR A 72 8.72 2.23 -12.81
N LEU A 73 8.08 1.38 -12.01
CA LEU A 73 8.74 0.35 -11.21
C LEU A 73 8.56 -1.03 -11.85
N LEU A 74 9.61 -1.84 -11.87
CA LEU A 74 9.53 -3.24 -12.27
C LEU A 74 9.33 -4.13 -11.03
N ALA A 75 8.37 -5.05 -11.09
CA ALA A 75 8.10 -5.99 -9.99
C ALA A 75 7.67 -7.37 -10.51
N HIS A 76 8.09 -8.44 -9.85
CA HIS A 76 7.62 -9.81 -10.16
C HIS A 76 6.32 -10.18 -9.43
N LEU A 77 5.94 -9.40 -8.42
CA LEU A 77 4.73 -9.57 -7.62
C LEU A 77 4.25 -8.19 -7.17
N VAL A 78 2.96 -7.92 -7.39
CA VAL A 78 2.31 -6.72 -6.86
C VAL A 78 1.28 -7.12 -5.81
N VAL A 79 1.43 -6.59 -4.59
CA VAL A 79 0.47 -6.79 -3.50
C VAL A 79 -0.31 -5.50 -3.27
N ILE A 80 -1.62 -5.55 -3.46
CA ILE A 80 -2.51 -4.40 -3.25
C ILE A 80 -3.04 -4.42 -1.81
N GLY A 81 -2.69 -3.39 -1.03
CA GLY A 81 -3.11 -3.21 0.36
C GLY A 81 -3.75 -1.85 0.62
N LYS A 82 -4.66 -1.39 -0.24
CA LYS A 82 -5.26 -0.03 -0.22
C LYS A 82 -6.55 0.06 0.61
N GLY A 83 -6.69 -0.75 1.65
CA GLY A 83 -7.89 -0.82 2.49
C GLY A 83 -8.88 -1.90 2.07
N VAL A 84 -10.05 -1.89 2.69
CA VAL A 84 -11.12 -2.87 2.48
C VAL A 84 -12.47 -2.17 2.34
N VAL A 85 -13.36 -2.77 1.58
CA VAL A 85 -14.77 -2.36 1.52
C VAL A 85 -15.57 -3.41 2.29
N PRO A 86 -16.37 -3.02 3.31
CA PRO A 86 -17.20 -3.98 4.01
C PRO A 86 -18.30 -4.55 3.11
N ASN A 87 -18.49 -5.87 3.14
CA ASN A 87 -19.59 -6.55 2.45
C ASN A 87 -20.88 -6.34 3.25
N VAL A 88 -21.74 -5.43 2.79
CA VAL A 88 -22.93 -4.97 3.52
C VAL A 88 -24.24 -5.24 2.80
N GLU A 89 -24.20 -5.96 1.68
CA GLU A 89 -25.34 -6.26 0.83
C GLU A 89 -26.45 -6.95 1.64
N LEU A 90 -26.11 -8.00 2.40
CA LEU A 90 -27.06 -8.74 3.23
C LEU A 90 -27.79 -7.84 4.24
N ALA A 91 -27.06 -6.91 4.88
CA ALA A 91 -27.63 -6.00 5.86
C ALA A 91 -28.58 -4.99 5.18
N ARG A 92 -28.20 -4.46 4.02
CA ARG A 92 -29.04 -3.56 3.23
C ARG A 92 -30.32 -4.23 2.78
N ASP A 93 -30.22 -5.46 2.27
CA ASP A 93 -31.38 -6.24 1.80
C ASP A 93 -32.34 -6.60 2.95
N ALA A 94 -31.82 -6.77 4.17
CA ALA A 94 -32.60 -7.00 5.38
C ALA A 94 -33.21 -5.72 6.00
N GLY A 95 -32.99 -4.54 5.39
CA GLY A 95 -33.46 -3.26 5.93
C GLY A 95 -32.69 -2.77 7.16
N ILE A 96 -31.51 -3.33 7.44
CA ILE A 96 -30.64 -2.92 8.54
C ILE A 96 -29.87 -1.67 8.12
N GLY A 97 -29.90 -0.62 8.96
CA GLY A 97 -29.14 0.59 8.73
C GLY A 97 -27.63 0.32 8.68
N VAL A 98 -26.99 0.76 7.59
CA VAL A 98 -25.54 0.67 7.40
C VAL A 98 -24.95 2.07 7.43
N GLY A 99 -23.91 2.29 8.23
CA GLY A 99 -23.20 3.56 8.27
C GLY A 99 -22.54 3.90 6.93
N GLY A 100 -22.39 5.20 6.65
CA GLY A 100 -21.57 5.65 5.54
C GLY A 100 -20.12 5.22 5.77
N TYR A 101 -19.53 4.54 4.79
CA TYR A 101 -18.09 4.30 4.77
C TYR A 101 -17.49 5.27 3.75
N TRP A 102 -16.57 6.10 4.25
CA TRP A 102 -15.90 7.24 3.60
C TRP A 102 -16.77 8.49 3.43
#